data_AF-A0A358KGM2-F1
#
_entry.id   AF-A0A358KGM2-F1
#
_cell.length_a   1.000
_cell.length_b   1.000
_cell.length_c   1.000
_cell.angle_alpha   90.00
_cell.angle_beta   90.00
_cell.angle_gamma   90.00
#
_symmetry.space_group_name_H-M   'P 1'
#
loop_
_entity.id
_entity.type
_entity.pdbx_description
1 polymer ?
#
loop_
_entity_poly.entity_id
_entity_poly.type
_entity_poly.pdbx_seq_one_letter_code
_entity_poly.pdbx_strand_id
1 'polypeptide(L)'
;MLPGLASTWPRSKSSRSTPRKGEMVVACVAPVEGRELDETALLAFLKTKLAAYKLPRKVMKMEALPRNATGKILKTNLREIAAERLPH
;
A
#
# COMPACT_ATOMS: atom_id res chain seq x y z
N MET A 1 -12.39 -62.19 -10.89
CA MET A 1 -11.16 -61.37 -10.85
C MET A 1 -11.24 -60.38 -12.01
N LEU A 2 -11.64 -59.14 -11.72
CA LEU A 2 -11.85 -58.06 -12.69
C LEU A 2 -10.86 -56.92 -12.40
N PRO A 3 -10.51 -56.11 -13.42
CA PRO A 3 -9.23 -55.42 -13.54
C PRO A 3 -9.23 -54.04 -12.87
N GLY A 4 -8.07 -53.65 -12.34
CA GLY A 4 -7.83 -52.38 -11.70
C GLY A 4 -7.72 -51.22 -12.69
N LEU A 5 -8.76 -50.39 -12.70
CA LEU A 5 -8.78 -49.05 -13.27
C LEU A 5 -9.12 -48.10 -12.11
N ALA A 6 -8.13 -47.36 -11.62
CA ALA A 6 -8.37 -46.21 -10.75
C ALA A 6 -7.28 -45.16 -10.98
N SER A 7 -7.61 -44.26 -11.88
CA SER A 7 -7.06 -42.93 -12.06
C SER A 7 -6.97 -42.17 -10.72
N THR A 8 -5.76 -42.01 -10.18
CA THR A 8 -5.51 -41.03 -9.11
C THR A 8 -4.59 -39.94 -9.64
N TRP A 9 -5.21 -38.93 -10.23
CA TRP A 9 -4.58 -37.64 -10.54
C TRP A 9 -4.26 -36.92 -9.22
N PRO A 10 -3.09 -36.27 -9.09
CA PRO A 10 -2.74 -35.55 -7.86
C PRO A 10 -3.64 -34.34 -7.70
N ARG A 11 -4.30 -34.28 -6.54
CA ARG A 11 -5.21 -33.23 -6.10
C ARG A 11 -4.45 -31.90 -5.97
N SER A 12 -4.28 -31.19 -7.09
CA SER A 12 -3.94 -29.77 -7.06
C SER A 12 -5.17 -28.99 -6.61
N LYS A 13 -5.03 -28.30 -5.48
CA LYS A 13 -5.54 -26.94 -5.27
C LYS A 13 -4.83 -26.39 -4.05
N SER A 14 -3.62 -25.86 -4.26
CA SER A 14 -3.08 -24.85 -3.36
C SER A 14 -4.08 -23.69 -3.38
N SER A 15 -4.89 -23.60 -2.33
CA SER A 15 -5.67 -22.38 -2.06
C SER A 15 -4.65 -21.29 -1.74
N ARG A 16 -4.22 -20.57 -2.78
CA ARG A 16 -3.60 -19.25 -2.61
C ARG A 16 -4.69 -18.36 -2.01
N SER A 17 -4.77 -18.38 -0.68
CA SER A 17 -5.54 -17.39 0.07
C SER A 17 -4.93 -16.05 -0.29
N THR A 18 -5.61 -15.30 -1.15
CA THR A 18 -5.32 -13.90 -1.35
C THR A 18 -5.78 -13.20 -0.07
N PRO A 19 -4.88 -12.67 0.77
CA PRO A 19 -5.34 -11.79 1.84
C PRO A 19 -5.99 -10.60 1.15
N ARG A 20 -7.28 -10.36 1.44
CA ARG A 20 -7.93 -9.10 1.11
C ARG A 20 -7.15 -8.01 1.84
N LYS A 21 -6.15 -7.44 1.18
CA LYS A 21 -5.39 -6.29 1.66
C LYS A 21 -6.41 -5.17 1.82
N GLY A 22 -6.79 -4.88 3.07
CA GLY A 22 -7.68 -3.77 3.36
C GLY A 22 -7.14 -2.51 2.69
N GLU A 23 -7.92 -1.92 1.79
CA GLU A 23 -7.50 -0.70 1.12
C GLU A 23 -7.44 0.42 2.16
N MET A 24 -6.21 0.81 2.51
CA MET A 24 -5.94 1.88 3.46
C MET A 24 -5.40 3.10 2.71
N VAL A 25 -6.03 4.25 2.92
CA VAL A 25 -5.53 5.52 2.39
C VAL A 25 -4.31 5.93 3.21
N VAL A 26 -3.16 6.01 2.54
CA VAL A 26 -1.89 6.45 3.12
C VAL A 26 -1.44 7.72 2.39
N ALA A 27 -1.02 8.74 3.14
CA ALA A 27 -0.41 9.94 2.58
C ALA A 27 1.10 9.87 2.70
N CYS A 28 1.79 9.82 1.56
CA CYS A 28 3.25 9.90 1.51
C CYS A 28 3.67 11.36 1.31
N VAL A 29 4.52 11.87 2.21
CA VAL A 29 4.92 13.28 2.20
C VAL A 29 6.43 13.37 2.34
N ALA A 30 7.06 14.11 1.41
CA ALA A 30 8.46 14.50 1.51
C ALA A 30 8.53 16.02 1.72
N PRO A 31 8.96 16.49 2.91
CA PRO A 31 9.20 17.91 3.11
C PRO A 31 10.34 18.40 2.20
N VAL A 32 10.27 19.66 1.82
CA VAL A 32 11.39 20.34 1.16
C VAL A 32 12.50 20.54 2.20
N GLU A 33 13.76 20.50 1.76
CA GLU A 33 14.92 20.73 2.62
C GLU A 33 14.74 21.98 3.50
N GLY A 34 15.01 21.83 4.79
CA GLY A 34 14.84 22.91 5.78
C GLY A 34 13.40 23.14 6.27
N ARG A 35 12.41 22.35 5.85
CA ARG A 35 11.08 22.34 6.45
C ARG A 35 10.84 21.10 7.28
N GLU A 36 10.38 21.29 8.51
CA GLU A 36 9.83 20.21 9.31
C GLU A 36 8.38 19.93 8.89
N LEU A 37 8.05 18.65 8.83
CA LEU A 37 6.68 18.21 8.60
C LEU A 37 6.09 17.75 9.92
N ASP A 38 4.98 18.34 10.34
CA ASP A 38 4.18 17.84 11.45
C ASP A 38 2.97 17.07 10.92
N GLU A 39 2.87 15.80 11.31
CA GLU A 39 1.77 14.92 10.89
C GLU A 39 0.45 15.35 11.51
N THR A 40 0.47 15.84 12.74
CA THR A 40 -0.74 16.26 13.46
C THR A 40 -1.30 17.53 12.84
N ALA A 41 -0.44 18.53 12.60
CA ALA A 41 -0.81 19.74 11.89
C ALA A 41 -1.30 19.46 10.47
N LEU A 42 -0.63 18.56 9.73
CA LEU A 42 -1.04 18.17 8.38
C LEU A 42 -2.43 17.50 8.40
N LEU A 43 -2.67 16.55 9.30
CA LEU A 43 -3.95 15.88 9.42
C LEU A 43 -5.06 16.84 9.85
N ALA A 44 -4.79 17.77 10.77
CA ALA A 44 -5.73 18.81 11.17
C ALA A 44 -6.11 19.70 9.98
N PHE A 45 -5.11 20.13 9.18
CA PHE A 45 -5.33 20.90 7.96
C PHE A 45 -6.10 20.12 6.90
N LEU A 46 -5.84 18.81 6.75
CA LEU A 46 -6.59 17.97 5.82
C LEU A 46 -8.04 17.76 6.28
N LYS A 47 -8.30 17.65 7.59
CA LYS A 47 -9.66 17.52 8.13
C LYS A 47 -10.55 18.73 7.84
N THR A 48 -9.99 19.93 7.73
CA THR A 48 -10.78 21.13 7.41
C THR A 48 -11.10 21.24 5.92
N LYS A 49 -10.35 20.56 5.04
CA LYS A 49 -10.49 20.64 3.58
C LYS A 49 -11.05 19.38 2.92
N LEU A 50 -10.92 18.22 3.56
CA LEU A 50 -11.31 16.93 3.01
C LEU A 50 -12.40 16.28 3.87
N ALA A 51 -13.33 15.59 3.20
CA ALA A 51 -14.28 14.72 3.86
C ALA A 51 -13.55 13.55 4.55
N ALA A 52 -14.12 13.05 5.66
CA ALA A 52 -13.49 12.05 6.52
C ALA A 52 -13.04 10.78 5.77
N TYR A 53 -13.76 10.35 4.73
CA TYR A 53 -13.41 9.16 3.94
C TYR A 53 -12.18 9.36 3.02
N LYS A 54 -11.78 10.61 2.74
CA LYS A 54 -10.55 10.95 2.00
C LYS A 54 -9.38 11.24 2.93
N LEU A 55 -9.61 11.26 4.24
CA LEU A 55 -8.55 11.51 5.19
C LEU A 55 -7.63 10.28 5.23
N PRO A 56 -6.32 10.45 5.02
CA PRO A 56 -5.38 9.35 5.14
C PRO A 56 -5.39 8.81 6.58
N ARG A 57 -5.48 7.48 6.71
CA ARG A 57 -5.40 6.81 8.01
C ARG A 57 -3.99 6.80 8.58
N LYS A 58 -2.98 6.81 7.71
CA LYS A 58 -1.57 6.91 8.07
C LYS A 58 -0.88 7.96 7.20
N VAL A 59 -0.01 8.74 7.82
CA VAL A 59 0.90 9.65 7.14
C VAL A 59 2.29 9.03 7.20
N MET A 60 2.92 8.90 6.05
CA MET A 60 4.26 8.37 5.92
C MET A 60 5.19 9.51 5.51
N LYS A 61 6.12 9.85 6.41
CA LYS A 61 7.22 10.76 6.08
C LYS A 61 8.32 10.03 5.35
N MET A 62 8.86 10.68 4.33
CA MET A 62 10.01 10.19 3.60
C MET A 62 10.90 11.34 3.18
N GLU A 63 12.20 11.08 3.03
CA GLU A 63 13.16 12.11 2.64
C GLU A 63 12.93 12.60 1.22
N ALA A 64 12.60 11.68 0.30
CA ALA A 64 12.32 11.99 -1.09
C ALA A 64 11.19 11.12 -1.64
N LEU A 65 10.36 11.70 -2.49
CA LEU A 65 9.37 10.95 -3.26
C LEU A 65 10.06 10.26 -4.44
N PRO A 66 9.76 8.97 -4.72
CA PRO A 66 10.30 8.28 -5.88
C PRO A 66 9.78 8.97 -7.15
N ARG A 67 10.72 9.53 -7.91
CA ARG A 67 10.45 10.23 -9.17
C ARG A 67 11.22 9.57 -10.30
N ASN A 68 10.66 9.61 -11.51
CA ASN A 68 11.37 9.19 -12.71
C ASN A 68 12.35 10.30 -13.17
N ALA A 69 13.13 10.02 -14.23
CA ALA A 69 14.07 10.99 -14.81
C ALA A 69 13.41 12.29 -15.31
N THR A 70 12.10 12.28 -15.57
CA THR A 70 11.29 13.46 -15.95
C THR A 70 10.68 14.18 -14.73
N GLY A 71 11.00 13.75 -13.50
CA GLY A 71 10.46 14.32 -12.26
C GLY A 71 9.03 13.88 -11.90
N LYS A 72 8.40 12.98 -12.68
CA LYS A 72 7.06 12.46 -12.37
C LYS A 72 7.12 11.48 -11.21
N ILE A 73 6.17 11.61 -10.28
CA ILE A 73 6.04 10.73 -9.12
C ILE A 73 5.61 9.33 -9.57
N LEU A 74 6.36 8.32 -9.15
CA LEU A 74 6.08 6.91 -9.42
C LEU A 74 5.13 6.34 -8.37
N LYS A 75 3.82 6.39 -8.67
CA LYS A 75 2.76 5.90 -7.76
C LYS A 75 2.90 4.40 -7.43
N THR A 76 3.44 3.60 -8.35
CA THR A 76 3.69 2.17 -8.14
C THR A 76 4.69 1.96 -7.02
N ASN A 77 5.86 2.59 -7.10
CA ASN A 77 6.89 2.53 -6.05
C ASN A 77 6.36 3.06 -4.71
N LEU A 78 5.57 4.13 -4.71
CA LEU A 78 4.94 4.62 -3.48
C LEU A 78 4.05 3.57 -2.82
N ARG A 79 3.29 2.80 -3.59
CA ARG A 79 2.43 1.72 -3.05
C ARG A 79 3.24 0.57 -2.49
N GLU A 80 4.33 0.19 -3.16
CA GLU A 80 5.24 -0.86 -2.69
C GLU A 80 5.93 -0.44 -1.38
N ILE A 81 6.52 0.75 -1.36
CA ILE A 81 7.16 1.33 -0.17
C ILE A 81 6.15 1.44 0.99
N ALA A 82 4.93 1.89 0.72
CA ALA A 82 3.89 1.98 1.74
C ALA A 82 3.47 0.59 2.24
N ALA A 83 3.35 -0.40 1.36
CA ALA A 83 3.03 -1.78 1.74
C ALA A 83 4.13 -2.43 2.59
N GLU A 84 5.38 -2.09 2.34
CA GLU A 84 6.54 -2.59 3.10
C GLU A 84 6.64 -1.94 4.48
N ARG A 85 6.51 -0.61 4.55
CA ARG A 85 6.64 0.13 5.82
C ARG A 85 5.40 0.07 6.72
N LEU A 86 4.24 -0.20 6.14
CA LEU A 86 2.97 -0.28 6.87
C LEU A 86 2.32 -1.65 6.61
N PRO A 87 2.86 -2.73 7.21
CA PRO A 87 2.19 -4.02 7.17
C PRO A 87 0.77 -3.91 7.76
N HIS A 88 -0.14 -4.71 7.19
CA HIS A 88 -1.57 -4.72 7.49
C HIS A 88 -1.88 -5.07 8.94
#